data_AF-A0A940A1Z3-F1
#
_entry.id   AF-A0A940A1Z3-F1
#
_cell.length_a   1.000
_cell.length_b   1.000
_cell.length_c   1.000
_cell.angle_alpha   90.00
_cell.angle_beta   90.00
_cell.angle_gamma   90.00
#
_symmetry.space_group_name_H-M   'P 1'
#
loop_
_entity.id
_entity.type
_entity.pdbx_description
1 polymer ?
#
loop_
_entity_poly.entity_id
_entity_poly.type
_entity_poly.pdbx_seq_one_letter_code
_entity_poly.pdbx_strand_id
1 'polypeptide(L)'
;MTIKEAQKIIESLGPKTDLTEDEEFEFIEALDYMIRTTSDPRYMMELGGYYYGQRSFDLALKYYDMAAETGYEEANECLGYVWYYGRTGQKDYEKAFKYFTAAADKGNIVARYKIADMYKNGYYVNRDYDKYKEIIRDLYPRIKDARFLEEPLPEIFTRLAAIEAEEDKIYEAVDLYYRAKWFLAQRIMYNPFFGNMNIMKWLIEDLYKLIEPDPLEMDLFDLYYWLTRPCRISFRVQGRKHEVTCVEEDGENVINFEGQWYRNVDDFMKKAKIGDRLLTDMLMDLDNFVLEEGG
;
A
#
# COMPACT_ATOMS: atom_id res chain seq x y z
N MET A 1 34.08 13.67 8.89
CA MET A 1 33.56 12.81 7.83
C MET A 1 33.85 13.44 6.47
N THR A 2 34.22 12.64 5.48
CA THR A 2 34.37 13.01 4.06
C THR A 2 33.12 12.61 3.26
N ILE A 3 32.94 13.14 2.04
CA ILE A 3 31.83 12.76 1.15
C ILE A 3 31.77 11.23 0.94
N LYS A 4 32.91 10.59 0.71
CA LYS A 4 32.99 9.15 0.46
C LYS A 4 32.60 8.33 1.70
N GLU A 5 32.97 8.81 2.89
CA GLU A 5 32.57 8.17 4.14
C GLU A 5 31.06 8.29 4.37
N ALA A 6 30.49 9.49 4.16
CA ALA A 6 29.05 9.71 4.30
C ALA A 6 28.23 8.86 3.31
N GLN A 7 28.65 8.80 2.04
CA GLN A 7 28.00 7.95 1.03
C GLN A 7 28.01 6.47 1.44
N LYS A 8 29.13 5.98 1.96
CA LYS A 8 29.24 4.60 2.41
C LYS A 8 28.29 4.29 3.58
N ILE A 9 28.12 5.25 4.51
CA ILE A 9 27.18 5.11 5.62
C ILE A 9 25.74 5.05 5.07
N ILE A 10 25.37 5.99 4.20
CA ILE A 10 24.04 6.06 3.59
C ILE A 10 23.72 4.78 2.82
N GLU A 11 24.61 4.31 1.95
CA GLU A 11 24.43 3.07 1.19
C GLU A 11 24.31 1.83 2.09
N SER A 12 25.01 1.82 3.23
CA SER A 12 25.00 0.69 4.16
C SER A 12 23.77 0.66 5.07
N LEU A 13 23.23 1.83 5.43
CA LEU A 13 22.18 1.95 6.44
C LEU A 13 20.80 2.26 5.84
N GLY A 14 20.74 2.95 4.71
CA GLY A 14 19.47 3.34 4.06
C GLY A 14 18.50 2.19 3.77
N PRO A 15 18.96 0.99 3.35
CA PRO A 15 18.06 -0.15 3.13
C PRO A 15 17.56 -0.84 4.40
N LYS A 16 18.13 -0.56 5.58
CA LYS A 16 17.78 -1.25 6.83
C LYS A 16 16.47 -0.71 7.40
N THR A 17 15.63 -1.61 7.89
CA THR A 17 14.34 -1.27 8.51
C THR A 17 14.40 -1.17 10.04
N ASP A 18 15.47 -1.67 10.65
CA ASP A 18 15.66 -1.84 12.10
C ASP A 18 17.02 -1.29 12.56
N LEU A 19 17.25 0.00 12.31
CA LEU A 19 18.47 0.69 12.76
C LEU A 19 18.53 0.77 14.30
N THR A 20 19.72 0.58 14.86
CA THR A 20 19.98 0.95 16.26
C THR A 20 20.02 2.48 16.42
N GLU A 21 19.91 2.98 17.65
CA GLU A 21 20.03 4.43 17.92
C GLU A 21 21.34 5.03 17.40
N ASP A 22 22.46 4.29 17.54
CA ASP A 22 23.77 4.72 17.03
C ASP A 22 23.80 4.74 15.50
N GLU A 23 23.23 3.72 14.85
CA GLU A 23 23.15 3.66 13.38
C GLU A 23 22.23 4.76 12.82
N GLU A 24 21.10 5.03 13.49
CA GLU A 24 20.20 6.14 13.15
C GLU A 24 20.94 7.48 13.23
N PHE A 25 21.68 7.72 14.31
CA PHE A 25 22.46 8.93 14.46
C PHE A 25 23.51 9.08 13.36
N GLU A 26 24.27 8.02 13.05
CA GLU A 26 25.25 8.02 11.96
C GLU A 26 24.61 8.29 10.60
N PHE A 27 23.45 7.68 10.33
CA PHE A 27 22.71 7.85 9.07
C PHE A 27 22.24 9.29 8.88
N ILE A 28 21.61 9.87 9.92
CA ILE A 28 21.14 11.26 9.89
C ILE A 28 22.32 12.23 9.71
N GLU A 29 23.41 12.06 10.46
CA GLU A 29 24.59 12.91 10.33
C GLU A 29 25.24 12.80 8.94
N ALA A 30 25.27 11.61 8.36
CA ALA A 30 25.73 11.39 6.99
C ALA A 30 24.87 12.13 5.96
N LEU A 31 23.54 12.02 6.06
CA LEU A 31 22.62 12.74 5.18
C LEU A 31 22.74 14.26 5.35
N ASP A 32 22.72 14.77 6.58
CA ASP A 32 22.85 16.20 6.86
C ASP A 32 24.21 16.75 6.39
N TYR A 33 25.30 15.98 6.51
CA TYR A 33 26.59 16.34 5.94
C TYR A 33 26.53 16.43 4.41
N MET A 34 25.91 15.45 3.74
CA MET A 34 25.76 15.44 2.29
C MET A 34 24.89 16.60 1.80
N ILE A 35 23.79 16.91 2.48
CA ILE A 35 22.94 18.07 2.18
C ILE A 35 23.74 19.36 2.27
N ARG A 36 24.48 19.57 3.37
CA ARG A 36 25.29 20.79 3.59
C ARG A 36 26.43 20.94 2.59
N THR A 37 27.03 19.85 2.13
CA THR A 37 28.22 19.88 1.27
C THR A 37 27.90 19.89 -0.22
N THR A 38 26.81 19.23 -0.63
CA THR A 38 26.47 19.04 -2.05
C THR A 38 25.26 19.85 -2.49
N SER A 39 24.36 20.20 -1.54
CA SER A 39 23.04 20.75 -1.84
C SER A 39 22.21 19.87 -2.80
N ASP A 40 22.50 18.58 -2.86
CA ASP A 40 21.77 17.63 -3.71
C ASP A 40 20.40 17.31 -3.09
N PRO A 41 19.29 17.59 -3.79
CA PRO A 41 17.94 17.39 -3.26
C PRO A 41 17.60 15.93 -2.99
N ARG A 42 18.33 14.97 -3.57
CA ARG A 42 18.10 13.53 -3.31
C ARG A 42 18.34 13.18 -1.84
N TYR A 43 19.37 13.77 -1.22
CA TYR A 43 19.63 13.56 0.21
C TYR A 43 18.60 14.27 1.09
N MET A 44 18.07 15.42 0.66
CA MET A 44 16.97 16.09 1.34
C MET A 44 15.69 15.22 1.30
N MET A 45 15.39 14.63 0.14
CA MET A 45 14.26 13.72 -0.02
C MET A 45 14.42 12.45 0.81
N GLU A 46 15.62 11.88 0.86
CA GLU A 46 15.91 10.69 1.66
C GLU A 46 15.73 10.97 3.15
N LEU A 47 16.30 12.07 3.66
CA LEU A 47 16.13 12.47 5.06
C LEU A 47 14.68 12.87 5.40
N GLY A 48 13.99 13.55 4.48
CA GLY A 48 12.57 13.85 4.60
C GLY A 48 11.71 12.59 4.66
N GLY A 49 12.00 11.60 3.81
CA GLY A 49 11.38 10.27 3.80
C GLY A 49 11.63 9.51 5.11
N TYR A 50 12.85 9.56 5.62
CA TYR A 50 13.21 8.99 6.91
C TYR A 50 12.35 9.57 8.04
N TYR A 51 12.31 10.90 8.17
CA TYR A 51 11.48 11.57 9.18
C TYR A 51 9.99 11.32 9.00
N TYR A 52 9.52 11.20 7.75
CA TYR A 52 8.12 10.86 7.48
C TYR A 52 7.78 9.45 8.00
N GLY A 53 8.68 8.47 7.79
CA GLY A 53 8.56 7.12 8.34
C GLY A 53 8.52 7.10 9.87
N GLN A 54 9.35 7.93 10.51
CA GLN A 54 9.34 8.11 11.98
C GLN A 54 8.17 8.96 12.49
N ARG A 55 7.28 9.43 11.60
CA ARG A 55 6.14 10.31 11.92
C ARG A 55 6.56 11.67 12.51
N SER A 56 7.80 12.08 12.28
CA SER A 56 8.34 13.39 12.58
C SER A 56 8.00 14.37 11.44
N PHE A 57 6.71 14.63 11.26
CA PHE A 57 6.19 15.25 10.05
C PHE A 57 6.64 16.70 9.83
N ASP A 58 6.92 17.46 10.89
CA ASP A 58 7.45 18.83 10.76
C ASP A 58 8.88 18.83 10.19
N LEU A 59 9.69 17.85 10.57
CA LEU A 59 11.02 17.65 9.99
C LEU A 59 10.92 17.16 8.54
N ALA A 60 10.03 16.21 8.26
CA ALA A 60 9.79 15.75 6.89
C ALA A 60 9.39 16.92 5.97
N LEU A 61 8.43 17.75 6.41
CA LEU A 61 8.00 18.95 5.70
C LEU A 61 9.17 19.88 5.41
N LYS A 62 10.01 20.18 6.42
CA LYS A 62 11.19 21.04 6.25
C LYS A 62 12.10 20.54 5.13
N TYR A 63 12.45 19.25 5.10
CA TYR A 63 13.38 18.73 4.09
C TYR A 63 12.73 18.59 2.70
N TYR A 64 11.43 18.30 2.63
CA TYR A 64 10.70 18.33 1.36
C TYR A 64 10.58 19.75 0.79
N ASP A 65 10.32 20.76 1.62
CA ASP A 65 10.33 22.17 1.21
C ASP A 65 11.72 22.56 0.71
N MET A 66 12.80 22.19 1.44
CA MET A 66 14.17 22.42 1.00
C MET A 66 14.46 21.80 -0.38
N ALA A 67 14.00 20.56 -0.63
CA ALA A 67 14.16 19.91 -1.93
C ALA A 67 13.36 20.62 -3.04
N ALA A 68 12.12 21.01 -2.75
CA ALA A 68 11.28 21.74 -3.70
C ALA A 68 11.87 23.12 -4.07
N GLU A 69 12.53 23.80 -3.11
CA GLU A 69 13.21 25.08 -3.34
C GLU A 69 14.39 24.98 -4.32
N THR A 70 15.01 23.80 -4.48
CA THR A 70 16.02 23.58 -5.52
C THR A 70 15.41 23.31 -6.90
N GLY A 71 14.08 23.31 -7.02
CA GLY A 71 13.35 22.90 -8.22
C GLY A 71 13.26 21.38 -8.40
N TYR A 72 13.46 20.59 -7.33
CA TYR A 72 13.33 19.14 -7.39
C TYR A 72 11.85 18.74 -7.37
N GLU A 73 11.32 18.39 -8.53
CA GLU A 73 9.89 18.21 -8.79
C GLU A 73 9.28 17.04 -8.00
N GLU A 74 10.05 16.00 -7.74
CA GLU A 74 9.62 14.82 -6.99
C GLU A 74 9.23 15.17 -5.54
N ALA A 75 9.74 16.27 -4.99
CA ALA A 75 9.34 16.77 -3.67
C ALA A 75 7.87 17.19 -3.62
N ASN A 76 7.31 17.65 -4.74
CA ASN A 76 5.93 18.11 -4.82
C ASN A 76 4.92 17.00 -4.50
N GLU A 77 5.22 15.75 -4.85
CA GLU A 77 4.36 14.61 -4.47
C GLU A 77 4.30 14.47 -2.95
N CYS A 78 5.46 14.44 -2.29
CA CYS A 78 5.58 14.31 -0.83
C CYS A 78 4.92 15.48 -0.10
N LEU A 79 5.12 16.71 -0.57
CA LEU A 79 4.45 17.90 -0.03
C LEU A 79 2.93 17.80 -0.20
N GLY A 80 2.45 17.38 -1.35
CA GLY A 80 1.03 17.13 -1.59
C GLY A 80 0.44 16.17 -0.55
N TYR A 81 1.16 15.08 -0.24
CA TYR A 81 0.75 14.13 0.79
C TYR A 81 0.70 14.71 2.21
N VAL A 82 1.70 15.50 2.59
CA VAL A 82 1.75 16.17 3.90
C VAL A 82 0.48 16.99 4.11
N TRP A 83 0.11 17.81 3.13
CA TRP A 83 -1.06 18.69 3.22
C TRP A 83 -2.39 17.94 3.05
N TYR A 84 -2.45 16.93 2.18
CA TYR A 84 -3.66 16.15 1.92
C TYR A 84 -4.11 15.35 3.14
N TYR A 85 -3.16 14.73 3.84
CA TYR A 85 -3.44 13.95 5.05
C TYR A 85 -3.34 14.78 6.33
N GLY A 86 -2.92 16.05 6.25
CA GLY A 86 -2.78 16.94 7.39
C GLY A 86 -1.73 16.44 8.38
N ARG A 87 -0.59 15.96 7.87
CA ARG A 87 0.46 15.32 8.68
C ARG A 87 1.10 16.26 9.70
N THR A 88 1.08 17.56 9.43
CA THR A 88 1.58 18.63 10.33
C THR A 88 0.47 19.32 11.13
N GLY A 89 -0.67 18.64 11.33
CA GLY A 89 -1.72 19.04 12.29
C GLY A 89 -3.09 19.31 11.68
N GLN A 90 -3.17 19.90 10.49
CA GLN A 90 -4.44 20.13 9.79
C GLN A 90 -4.29 19.89 8.30
N LYS A 91 -5.37 19.42 7.66
CA LYS A 91 -5.42 19.24 6.21
C LYS A 91 -5.53 20.60 5.53
N ASP A 92 -4.75 20.78 4.47
CA ASP A 92 -4.83 21.94 3.60
C ASP A 92 -4.99 21.43 2.16
N TYR A 93 -6.25 21.27 1.75
CA TYR A 93 -6.56 20.72 0.43
C TYR A 93 -6.18 21.68 -0.70
N GLU A 94 -6.12 22.98 -0.47
CA GLU A 94 -5.66 23.93 -1.48
C GLU A 94 -4.16 23.74 -1.76
N LYS A 95 -3.33 23.67 -0.71
CA LYS A 95 -1.91 23.38 -0.87
C LYS A 95 -1.70 21.99 -1.49
N ALA A 96 -2.41 20.97 -1.01
CA ALA A 96 -2.31 19.64 -1.58
C ALA A 96 -2.61 19.64 -3.08
N PHE A 97 -3.69 20.32 -3.50
CA PHE A 97 -4.06 20.44 -4.90
C PHE A 97 -2.95 21.12 -5.71
N LYS A 98 -2.39 22.22 -5.20
CA LYS A 98 -1.29 22.94 -5.84
C LYS A 98 -0.05 22.05 -6.04
N TYR A 99 0.40 21.38 -4.99
CA TYR A 99 1.58 20.52 -5.06
C TYR A 99 1.35 19.28 -5.94
N PHE A 100 0.20 18.63 -5.83
CA PHE A 100 -0.12 17.52 -6.74
C PHE A 100 -0.25 17.99 -8.19
N THR A 101 -0.79 19.18 -8.46
CA THR A 101 -0.84 19.73 -9.82
C THR A 101 0.56 19.94 -10.37
N ALA A 102 1.47 20.56 -9.60
CA ALA A 102 2.85 20.76 -10.00
C ALA A 102 3.56 19.43 -10.34
N ALA A 103 3.41 18.41 -9.49
CA ALA A 103 3.96 17.08 -9.76
C ALA A 103 3.30 16.41 -10.99
N ALA A 104 1.99 16.51 -11.14
CA ALA A 104 1.25 15.91 -12.25
C ALA A 104 1.61 16.54 -13.61
N ASP A 105 1.90 17.84 -13.64
CA ASP A 105 2.36 18.57 -14.83
C ASP A 105 3.72 18.07 -15.33
N LYS A 106 4.52 17.43 -14.46
CA LYS A 106 5.76 16.71 -14.82
C LYS A 106 5.55 15.24 -15.14
N GLY A 107 4.30 14.79 -15.19
CA GLY A 107 3.93 13.43 -15.54
C GLY A 107 3.84 12.47 -14.37
N ASN A 108 3.96 12.93 -13.12
CA ASN A 108 3.83 12.11 -11.91
C ASN A 108 2.42 11.49 -11.85
N ILE A 109 2.35 10.16 -11.99
CA ILE A 109 1.09 9.40 -12.01
C ILE A 109 0.43 9.40 -10.63
N VAL A 110 1.22 9.35 -9.55
CA VAL A 110 0.72 9.33 -8.18
C VAL A 110 -0.05 10.60 -7.87
N ALA A 111 0.58 11.75 -8.13
CA ALA A 111 -0.05 13.05 -7.96
C ALA A 111 -1.32 13.18 -8.81
N ARG A 112 -1.30 12.68 -10.05
CA ARG A 112 -2.45 12.77 -10.96
C ARG A 112 -3.66 11.98 -10.47
N TYR A 113 -3.48 10.79 -9.89
CA TYR A 113 -4.62 10.08 -9.31
C TYR A 113 -5.09 10.67 -7.98
N LYS A 114 -4.20 11.34 -7.22
CA LYS A 114 -4.61 12.11 -6.04
C LYS A 114 -5.49 13.30 -6.43
N ILE A 115 -5.19 13.97 -7.54
CA ILE A 115 -6.11 14.97 -8.11
C ILE A 115 -7.46 14.35 -8.46
N ALA A 116 -7.48 13.14 -9.03
CA ALA A 116 -8.73 12.42 -9.29
C ALA A 116 -9.52 12.17 -7.99
N ASP A 117 -8.84 11.72 -6.92
CA ASP A 117 -9.47 11.55 -5.59
C ASP A 117 -10.05 12.88 -5.06
N MET A 118 -9.39 14.01 -5.31
CA MET A 118 -9.87 15.33 -4.91
C MET A 118 -11.14 15.73 -5.66
N TYR A 119 -11.22 15.48 -6.97
CA TYR A 119 -12.46 15.65 -7.74
C TYR A 119 -13.57 14.71 -7.29
N LYS A 120 -13.28 13.44 -6.99
CA LYS A 120 -14.26 12.47 -6.50
C LYS A 120 -14.92 12.91 -5.20
N ASN A 121 -14.13 13.47 -4.28
CA ASN A 121 -14.57 13.83 -2.93
C ASN A 121 -14.94 15.30 -2.74
N GLY A 122 -14.64 16.17 -3.71
CA GLY A 122 -14.83 17.62 -3.57
C GLY A 122 -13.85 18.28 -2.60
N TYR A 123 -12.59 17.81 -2.58
CA TYR A 123 -11.55 18.40 -1.74
C TYR A 123 -10.90 19.57 -2.48
N TYR A 124 -11.11 20.79 -1.98
CA TYR A 124 -10.75 22.09 -2.60
C TYR A 124 -11.48 22.41 -3.91
N VAL A 125 -11.59 21.43 -4.82
CA VAL A 125 -12.37 21.53 -6.05
C VAL A 125 -13.82 21.10 -5.83
N ASN A 126 -14.73 21.53 -6.72
CA ASN A 126 -16.09 21.00 -6.73
C ASN A 126 -16.06 19.50 -7.05
N ARG A 127 -16.99 18.75 -6.45
CA ARG A 127 -17.15 17.33 -6.73
C ARG A 127 -17.48 17.14 -8.21
N ASP A 128 -16.66 16.37 -8.90
CA ASP A 128 -16.80 16.05 -10.32
C ASP A 128 -16.40 14.59 -10.56
N TYR A 129 -17.43 13.73 -10.67
CA TYR A 129 -17.21 12.30 -10.83
C TYR A 129 -16.80 11.92 -12.25
N ASP A 130 -17.24 12.67 -13.25
CA ASP A 130 -16.85 12.43 -14.64
C ASP A 130 -15.38 12.79 -14.85
N LYS A 131 -14.90 13.88 -14.22
CA LYS A 131 -13.47 14.22 -14.21
C LYS A 131 -12.62 13.18 -13.51
N TYR A 132 -13.11 12.61 -12.41
CA TYR A 132 -12.46 11.47 -11.75
C TYR A 132 -12.31 10.29 -12.72
N LYS A 133 -13.40 9.86 -13.37
CA LYS A 133 -13.36 8.75 -14.34
C LYS A 133 -12.41 9.03 -15.51
N GLU A 134 -12.47 10.24 -16.07
CA GLU A 134 -11.60 10.70 -17.16
C GLU A 134 -10.11 10.54 -16.77
N ILE A 135 -9.73 11.03 -15.59
CA ILE A 135 -8.33 10.96 -15.13
C ILE A 135 -7.89 9.51 -14.93
N ILE A 136 -8.72 8.67 -14.27
CA ILE A 136 -8.37 7.27 -14.03
C ILE A 136 -8.19 6.49 -15.34
N ARG A 137 -9.09 6.71 -16.31
CA ARG A 137 -9.00 6.09 -17.64
C ARG A 137 -7.78 6.55 -18.42
N ASP A 138 -7.43 7.83 -18.35
CA ASP A 138 -6.23 8.35 -19.02
C ASP A 138 -4.93 7.82 -18.41
N LEU A 139 -4.92 7.55 -17.10
CA LEU A 139 -3.76 6.97 -16.43
C LEU A 139 -3.51 5.51 -16.79
N TYR A 140 -4.57 4.71 -16.98
CA TYR A 140 -4.45 3.27 -17.17
C TYR A 140 -3.52 2.84 -18.33
N PRO A 141 -3.61 3.41 -19.55
CA PRO A 141 -2.70 3.06 -20.64
C PRO A 141 -1.21 3.27 -20.33
N ARG A 142 -0.88 4.18 -19.40
CA ARG A 142 0.52 4.49 -19.01
C ARG A 142 1.12 3.44 -18.09
N ILE A 143 0.28 2.62 -17.44
CA ILE A 143 0.70 1.68 -16.40
C ILE A 143 0.18 0.25 -16.62
N LYS A 144 -0.62 -0.02 -17.65
CA LYS A 144 -1.19 -1.36 -17.88
C LYS A 144 -0.13 -2.45 -18.06
N ASP A 145 1.05 -2.07 -18.55
CA ASP A 145 2.19 -2.95 -18.83
C ASP A 145 3.31 -2.84 -17.78
N ALA A 146 3.09 -2.02 -16.74
CA ALA A 146 4.04 -1.80 -15.68
C ALA A 146 4.21 -3.05 -14.80
N ARG A 147 5.41 -3.21 -14.24
CA ARG A 147 5.86 -4.45 -13.58
C ARG A 147 6.53 -4.20 -12.23
N PHE A 148 6.84 -2.96 -11.90
CA PHE A 148 7.53 -2.63 -10.65
C PHE A 148 6.51 -2.49 -9.52
N LEU A 149 6.86 -2.98 -8.33
CA LEU A 149 5.95 -2.95 -7.18
C LEU A 149 5.70 -1.52 -6.70
N GLU A 150 6.61 -0.59 -7.00
CA GLU A 150 6.55 0.82 -6.61
C GLU A 150 5.57 1.63 -7.46
N GLU A 151 5.21 1.12 -8.66
CA GLU A 151 4.25 1.79 -9.54
C GLU A 151 2.83 1.71 -8.96
N PRO A 152 1.98 2.74 -9.08
CA PRO A 152 0.67 2.82 -8.42
C PRO A 152 -0.42 1.93 -9.07
N LEU A 153 -0.06 0.68 -9.33
CA LEU A 153 -0.89 -0.31 -10.03
C LEU A 153 -2.12 -0.67 -9.21
N PRO A 154 -2.03 -1.11 -7.93
CA PRO A 154 -3.23 -1.41 -7.16
C PRO A 154 -4.16 -0.21 -7.04
N GLU A 155 -3.62 1.00 -6.86
CA GLU A 155 -4.41 2.22 -6.68
C GLU A 155 -5.23 2.57 -7.92
N ILE A 156 -4.64 2.48 -9.12
CA ILE A 156 -5.36 2.80 -10.36
C ILE A 156 -6.26 1.64 -10.79
N PHE A 157 -5.81 0.40 -10.65
CA PHE A 157 -6.54 -0.76 -11.13
C PHE A 157 -7.81 -0.98 -10.32
N THR A 158 -7.76 -0.84 -8.98
CA THR A 158 -8.98 -0.91 -8.14
C THR A 158 -9.97 0.19 -8.46
N ARG A 159 -9.49 1.42 -8.71
CA ARG A 159 -10.36 2.55 -9.10
C ARG A 159 -11.00 2.31 -10.46
N LEU A 160 -10.23 1.86 -11.45
CA LEU A 160 -10.76 1.56 -12.77
C LEU A 160 -11.73 0.37 -12.71
N ALA A 161 -11.42 -0.67 -11.94
CA ALA A 161 -12.31 -1.81 -11.75
C ALA A 161 -13.68 -1.38 -11.20
N ALA A 162 -13.69 -0.52 -10.18
CA ALA A 162 -14.94 0.04 -9.65
C ALA A 162 -15.71 0.84 -10.70
N ILE A 163 -15.03 1.66 -11.51
CA ILE A 163 -15.66 2.43 -12.60
C ILE A 163 -16.27 1.50 -13.65
N GLU A 164 -15.55 0.47 -14.08
CA GLU A 164 -16.04 -0.48 -15.08
C GLU A 164 -17.21 -1.32 -14.52
N ALA A 165 -17.17 -1.69 -13.23
CA ALA A 165 -18.28 -2.38 -12.57
C ALA A 165 -19.55 -1.51 -12.48
N GLU A 166 -19.42 -0.21 -12.16
CA GLU A 166 -20.54 0.74 -12.16
C GLU A 166 -21.16 0.92 -13.55
N GLU A 167 -20.38 0.69 -14.61
CA GLU A 167 -20.81 0.75 -16.01
C GLU A 167 -21.18 -0.64 -16.60
N ASP A 168 -21.41 -1.64 -15.73
CA ASP A 168 -21.85 -3.01 -16.09
C ASP A 168 -20.86 -3.79 -16.97
N LYS A 169 -19.57 -3.42 -16.94
CA LYS A 169 -18.48 -4.12 -17.64
C LYS A 169 -17.75 -5.06 -16.68
N ILE A 170 -18.49 -6.10 -16.30
CA ILE A 170 -18.11 -7.00 -15.21
C ILE A 170 -16.80 -7.75 -15.51
N TYR A 171 -16.62 -8.22 -16.74
CA TYR A 171 -15.41 -8.97 -17.11
C TYR A 171 -14.15 -8.12 -17.00
N GLU A 172 -14.20 -6.87 -17.47
CA GLU A 172 -13.10 -5.91 -17.39
C GLU A 172 -12.81 -5.53 -15.94
N ALA A 173 -13.84 -5.30 -15.13
CA ALA A 173 -13.69 -5.01 -13.71
C ALA A 173 -12.99 -6.15 -12.95
N VAL A 174 -13.42 -7.39 -13.20
CA VAL A 174 -12.86 -8.59 -12.57
C VAL A 174 -11.39 -8.80 -12.96
N ASP A 175 -11.02 -8.66 -14.25
CA ASP A 175 -9.61 -8.75 -14.68
C ASP A 175 -8.73 -7.71 -13.97
N LEU A 176 -9.22 -6.46 -13.85
CA LEU A 176 -8.52 -5.39 -13.16
C LEU A 176 -8.36 -5.67 -11.66
N TYR A 177 -9.39 -6.20 -11.00
CA TYR A 177 -9.32 -6.59 -9.59
C TYR A 177 -8.33 -7.72 -9.36
N TYR A 178 -8.31 -8.77 -10.19
CA TYR A 178 -7.32 -9.85 -10.06
C TYR A 178 -5.88 -9.35 -10.25
N ARG A 179 -5.66 -8.47 -11.22
CA ARG A 179 -4.34 -7.84 -11.39
C ARG A 179 -3.95 -7.00 -10.18
N ALA A 180 -4.87 -6.19 -9.66
CA ALA A 180 -4.62 -5.40 -8.45
C ALA A 180 -4.33 -6.28 -7.23
N LYS A 181 -5.08 -7.39 -7.05
CA LYS A 181 -4.88 -8.39 -6.01
C LYS A 181 -3.47 -8.95 -6.08
N TRP A 182 -3.02 -9.36 -7.26
CA TRP A 182 -1.68 -9.91 -7.45
C TRP A 182 -0.58 -8.92 -7.05
N PHE A 183 -0.64 -7.67 -7.51
CA PHE A 183 0.36 -6.66 -7.14
C PHE A 183 0.34 -6.32 -5.65
N LEU A 184 -0.85 -6.21 -5.06
CA LEU A 184 -0.98 -5.90 -3.65
C LEU A 184 -0.49 -7.03 -2.75
N ALA A 185 -0.70 -8.29 -3.14
CA ALA A 185 -0.13 -9.46 -2.48
C ALA A 185 1.40 -9.40 -2.40
N GLN A 186 2.05 -9.08 -3.53
CA GLN A 186 3.51 -8.92 -3.59
C GLN A 186 4.00 -7.76 -2.71
N ARG A 187 3.29 -6.62 -2.70
CA ARG A 187 3.63 -5.49 -1.82
C ARG A 187 3.50 -5.84 -0.34
N ILE A 188 2.44 -6.54 0.06
CA ILE A 188 2.24 -6.99 1.43
C ILE A 188 3.41 -7.87 1.89
N MET A 189 3.93 -8.72 1.01
CA MET A 189 5.07 -9.60 1.33
C MET A 189 6.40 -8.86 1.45
N TYR A 190 6.70 -7.95 0.52
CA TYR A 190 8.05 -7.38 0.39
C TYR A 190 8.20 -6.00 1.01
N ASN A 191 7.12 -5.22 1.10
CA ASN A 191 7.19 -3.86 1.55
C ASN A 191 5.93 -3.45 2.33
N PRO A 192 5.93 -3.61 3.67
CA PRO A 192 4.82 -3.21 4.52
C PRO A 192 4.41 -1.74 4.39
N PHE A 193 5.29 -0.87 3.88
CA PHE A 193 4.96 0.54 3.64
C PHE A 193 3.98 0.71 2.46
N PHE A 194 4.13 -0.08 1.38
CA PHE A 194 3.25 -0.04 0.20
C PHE A 194 2.15 -1.11 0.23
N GLY A 195 2.32 -2.16 1.03
CA GLY A 195 1.31 -3.20 1.26
C GLY A 195 0.26 -2.75 2.28
N ASN A 196 -1.03 -2.92 1.96
CA ASN A 196 -2.11 -2.56 2.88
C ASN A 196 -3.19 -3.64 2.92
N MET A 197 -3.25 -4.36 4.04
CA MET A 197 -4.23 -5.43 4.29
C MET A 197 -5.69 -4.96 4.21
N ASN A 198 -5.98 -3.71 4.60
CA ASN A 198 -7.35 -3.18 4.50
C ASN A 198 -7.74 -2.93 3.04
N ILE A 199 -6.81 -2.44 2.20
CA ILE A 199 -7.05 -2.29 0.76
C ILE A 199 -7.29 -3.67 0.14
N MET A 200 -6.53 -4.69 0.54
CA MET A 200 -6.73 -6.05 0.07
C MET A 200 -8.12 -6.57 0.47
N LYS A 201 -8.53 -6.40 1.72
CA LYS A 201 -9.87 -6.75 2.18
C LYS A 201 -10.96 -6.10 1.33
N TRP A 202 -10.93 -4.79 1.16
CA TRP A 202 -11.94 -4.07 0.37
C TRP A 202 -11.95 -4.51 -1.09
N LEU A 203 -10.77 -4.78 -1.66
CA LEU A 203 -10.64 -5.33 -3.00
C LEU A 203 -11.37 -6.66 -3.12
N ILE A 204 -11.14 -7.60 -2.18
CA ILE A 204 -11.79 -8.92 -2.17
C ILE A 204 -13.30 -8.79 -2.00
N GLU A 205 -13.74 -7.92 -1.09
CA GLU A 205 -15.17 -7.62 -0.89
C GLU A 205 -15.84 -7.08 -2.15
N ASP A 206 -15.16 -6.20 -2.91
CA ASP A 206 -15.70 -5.67 -4.16
C ASP A 206 -15.66 -6.70 -5.29
N LEU A 207 -14.59 -7.48 -5.42
CA LEU A 207 -14.47 -8.55 -6.41
C LEU A 207 -15.59 -9.58 -6.28
N TYR A 208 -15.86 -10.06 -5.06
CA TYR A 208 -16.88 -11.09 -4.82
C TYR A 208 -18.32 -10.59 -4.70
N LYS A 209 -18.56 -9.29 -4.91
CA LYS A 209 -19.89 -8.79 -5.30
C LYS A 209 -20.17 -9.00 -6.79
N LEU A 210 -19.12 -9.13 -7.61
CA LEU A 210 -19.22 -9.21 -9.07
C LEU A 210 -19.23 -10.65 -9.59
N ILE A 211 -18.57 -11.56 -8.88
CA ILE A 211 -18.43 -12.96 -9.26
C ILE A 211 -18.59 -13.90 -8.08
N GLU A 212 -18.96 -15.15 -8.36
CA GLU A 212 -18.88 -16.23 -7.40
C GLU A 212 -17.43 -16.75 -7.32
N PRO A 213 -16.81 -16.79 -6.12
CA PRO A 213 -15.44 -17.28 -5.98
C PRO A 213 -15.33 -18.76 -6.24
N ASP A 214 -14.38 -19.15 -7.11
CA ASP A 214 -14.02 -20.54 -7.32
C ASP A 214 -13.10 -21.03 -6.16
N PRO A 215 -13.54 -22.00 -5.34
CA PRO A 215 -12.72 -22.52 -4.25
C PRO A 215 -11.44 -23.22 -4.72
N LEU A 216 -11.34 -23.60 -6.00
CA LEU A 216 -10.14 -24.24 -6.56
C LEU A 216 -9.01 -23.26 -6.87
N GLU A 217 -9.33 -21.98 -7.05
CA GLU A 217 -8.38 -20.90 -7.34
C GLU A 217 -8.08 -20.01 -6.11
N MET A 218 -8.45 -20.51 -4.92
CA MET A 218 -8.32 -19.81 -3.65
C MET A 218 -6.86 -19.58 -3.24
N ASP A 219 -6.55 -18.37 -2.80
CA ASP A 219 -5.32 -18.01 -2.10
C ASP A 219 -5.57 -17.47 -0.68
N LEU A 220 -4.49 -17.08 0.02
CA LEU A 220 -4.56 -16.58 1.39
C LEU A 220 -5.53 -15.40 1.56
N PHE A 221 -5.63 -14.52 0.57
CA PHE A 221 -6.42 -13.29 0.71
C PHE A 221 -7.91 -13.53 0.47
N ASP A 222 -8.28 -14.61 -0.20
CA ASP A 222 -9.68 -15.02 -0.33
C ASP A 222 -10.29 -15.46 1.00
N LEU A 223 -9.46 -15.73 2.01
CA LEU A 223 -9.93 -15.96 3.38
C LEU A 223 -10.69 -14.76 3.94
N TYR A 224 -10.45 -13.54 3.44
CA TYR A 224 -11.28 -12.37 3.76
C TYR A 224 -12.76 -12.54 3.44
N TYR A 225 -13.07 -13.41 2.47
CA TYR A 225 -14.43 -13.76 2.10
C TYR A 225 -14.89 -15.08 2.73
N TRP A 226 -14.06 -16.12 2.70
CA TRP A 226 -14.50 -17.43 3.17
C TRP A 226 -14.68 -17.50 4.69
N LEU A 227 -13.83 -16.81 5.48
CA LEU A 227 -13.91 -16.79 6.94
C LEU A 227 -14.94 -15.76 7.47
N THR A 228 -15.88 -15.31 6.63
CA THR A 228 -17.05 -14.51 7.08
C THR A 228 -18.28 -15.38 7.35
N ARG A 229 -18.12 -16.70 7.34
CA ARG A 229 -19.15 -17.68 7.64
C ARG A 229 -18.50 -18.95 8.22
N PRO A 230 -19.25 -19.77 8.96
CA PRO A 230 -18.74 -21.04 9.45
C PRO A 230 -18.22 -21.91 8.29
N CYS A 231 -16.95 -22.28 8.36
CA CYS A 231 -16.30 -23.12 7.36
C CYS A 231 -15.01 -23.71 7.92
N ARG A 232 -14.50 -24.73 7.23
CA ARG A 232 -13.15 -25.25 7.47
C ARG A 232 -12.36 -25.14 6.18
N ILE A 233 -11.14 -24.63 6.27
CA ILE A 233 -10.24 -24.53 5.13
C ILE A 233 -8.92 -25.15 5.54
N SER A 234 -8.41 -26.00 4.66
CA SER A 234 -7.04 -26.49 4.79
C SER A 234 -6.16 -25.90 3.72
N PHE A 235 -4.87 -25.79 4.01
CA PHE A 235 -3.83 -25.37 3.09
C PHE A 235 -2.53 -26.05 3.48
N ARG A 236 -1.48 -25.91 2.67
CA ARG A 236 -0.16 -26.42 3.02
C ARG A 236 0.86 -25.30 3.09
N VAL A 237 1.82 -25.50 3.98
CA VAL A 237 3.05 -24.69 4.07
C VAL A 237 4.23 -25.63 4.04
N GLN A 238 5.09 -25.48 3.03
CA GLN A 238 6.26 -26.35 2.83
C GLN A 238 5.88 -27.85 2.87
N GLY A 239 4.72 -28.20 2.29
CA GLY A 239 4.19 -29.56 2.20
C GLY A 239 3.48 -30.09 3.45
N ARG A 240 3.43 -29.35 4.57
CA ARG A 240 2.67 -29.73 5.77
C ARG A 240 1.24 -29.18 5.70
N LYS A 241 0.24 -30.01 5.98
CA LYS A 241 -1.17 -29.59 6.03
C LYS A 241 -1.41 -28.78 7.30
N HIS A 242 -2.05 -27.63 7.15
CA HIS A 242 -2.58 -26.78 8.20
C HIS A 242 -4.08 -26.58 7.99
N GLU A 243 -4.80 -26.25 9.06
CA GLU A 243 -6.25 -26.08 9.04
C GLU A 243 -6.65 -24.82 9.80
N VAL A 244 -7.50 -24.02 9.17
CA VAL A 244 -8.18 -22.88 9.78
C VAL A 244 -9.67 -23.18 9.82
N THR A 245 -10.29 -23.00 10.98
CA THR A 245 -11.73 -23.17 11.16
C THR A 245 -12.35 -21.84 11.55
N CYS A 246 -13.42 -21.45 10.87
CA CYS A 246 -14.29 -20.35 11.27
C CYS A 246 -15.55 -20.93 11.91
N VAL A 247 -15.94 -20.43 13.07
CA VAL A 247 -17.19 -20.77 13.76
C VAL A 247 -17.92 -19.51 14.19
N GLU A 248 -19.23 -19.60 14.32
CA GLU A 248 -20.05 -18.51 14.84
C GLU A 248 -20.20 -18.65 16.36
N GLU A 249 -19.79 -17.62 17.10
CA GLU A 249 -19.95 -17.50 18.55
C GLU A 249 -20.55 -16.13 18.88
N ASP A 250 -21.66 -16.12 19.63
CA ASP A 250 -22.39 -14.90 20.03
C ASP A 250 -22.73 -13.94 18.87
N GLY A 251 -22.95 -14.48 17.67
CA GLY A 251 -23.27 -13.71 16.45
C GLY A 251 -22.04 -13.10 15.77
N GLU A 252 -20.83 -13.44 16.21
CA GLU A 252 -19.57 -13.07 15.57
C GLU A 252 -18.85 -14.30 15.01
N ASN A 253 -18.16 -14.13 13.88
CA ASN A 253 -17.31 -15.18 13.32
C ASN A 253 -15.92 -15.14 13.97
N VAL A 254 -15.60 -16.16 14.75
CA VAL A 254 -14.29 -16.34 15.38
C VAL A 254 -13.50 -17.43 14.64
N ILE A 255 -12.18 -17.26 14.61
CA ILE A 255 -11.29 -18.13 13.83
C ILE A 255 -10.38 -18.89 14.77
N ASN A 256 -10.30 -20.20 14.58
CA ASN A 256 -9.30 -21.06 15.21
C ASN A 256 -8.24 -21.48 14.19
N PHE A 257 -6.97 -21.30 14.55
CA PHE A 257 -5.84 -21.78 13.77
C PHE A 257 -4.72 -22.18 14.73
N GLU A 258 -4.20 -23.41 14.59
CA GLU A 258 -3.13 -23.96 15.45
C GLU A 258 -3.44 -23.87 16.96
N GLY A 259 -4.71 -24.02 17.34
CA GLY A 259 -5.18 -23.92 18.73
C GLY A 259 -5.27 -22.49 19.28
N GLN A 260 -4.92 -21.48 18.49
CA GLN A 260 -5.11 -20.07 18.82
C GLN A 260 -6.42 -19.54 18.26
N TRP A 261 -7.12 -18.74 19.06
CA TRP A 261 -8.36 -18.08 18.68
C TRP A 261 -8.11 -16.62 18.28
N TYR A 262 -8.79 -16.20 17.21
CA TYR A 262 -8.77 -14.84 16.67
C TYR A 262 -10.19 -14.30 16.62
N ARG A 263 -10.33 -13.02 16.96
CA ARG A 263 -11.64 -12.39 17.13
C ARG A 263 -12.44 -12.28 15.82
N ASN A 264 -11.74 -12.18 14.70
CA ASN A 264 -12.31 -12.09 13.36
C ASN A 264 -11.19 -12.27 12.31
N VAL A 265 -11.56 -12.24 11.03
CA VAL A 265 -10.61 -12.39 9.92
C VAL A 265 -9.52 -11.32 9.89
N ASP A 266 -9.81 -10.08 10.30
CA ASP A 266 -8.78 -9.03 10.36
C ASP A 266 -7.73 -9.33 11.44
N ASP A 267 -8.15 -9.87 12.58
CA ASP A 267 -7.26 -10.28 13.67
C ASP A 267 -6.42 -11.50 13.27
N PHE A 268 -7.03 -12.47 12.59
CA PHE A 268 -6.36 -13.65 12.03
C PHE A 268 -5.28 -13.22 11.01
N MET A 269 -5.66 -12.47 9.98
CA MET A 269 -4.74 -12.06 8.91
C MET A 269 -3.56 -11.22 9.41
N LYS A 270 -3.70 -10.51 10.54
CA LYS A 270 -2.63 -9.70 11.14
C LYS A 270 -1.68 -10.49 12.05
N LYS A 271 -2.12 -11.61 12.61
CA LYS A 271 -1.43 -12.27 13.74
C LYS A 271 -1.18 -13.75 13.57
N ALA A 272 -1.82 -14.41 12.61
CA ALA A 272 -1.64 -15.84 12.38
C ALA A 272 -0.20 -16.16 11.98
N LYS A 273 0.37 -17.16 12.65
CA LYS A 273 1.77 -17.56 12.49
C LYS A 273 1.92 -19.06 12.39
N ILE A 274 2.95 -19.49 11.67
CA ILE A 274 3.49 -20.85 11.74
C ILE A 274 4.93 -20.73 12.24
N GLY A 275 5.19 -21.23 13.44
CA GLY A 275 6.41 -20.90 14.17
C GLY A 275 6.46 -19.39 14.46
N ASP A 276 7.54 -18.73 14.07
CA ASP A 276 7.75 -17.30 14.35
C ASP A 276 7.32 -16.37 13.19
N ARG A 277 7.01 -16.92 12.01
CA ARG A 277 6.66 -16.17 10.79
C ARG A 277 5.16 -15.97 10.65
N LEU A 278 4.74 -14.77 10.22
CA LEU A 278 3.34 -14.49 9.87
C LEU A 278 2.95 -15.23 8.59
N LEU A 279 1.70 -15.67 8.49
CA LEU A 279 1.17 -16.28 7.25
C LEU A 279 1.32 -15.34 6.04
N THR A 280 1.11 -14.03 6.24
CA THR A 280 1.26 -13.00 5.21
C THR A 280 2.68 -12.85 4.68
N ASP A 281 3.69 -13.28 5.46
CA ASP A 281 5.10 -13.27 5.04
C ASP A 281 5.49 -14.57 4.32
N MET A 282 4.57 -15.54 4.24
CA MET A 282 4.77 -16.89 3.70
C MET A 282 3.95 -17.14 2.43
N LEU A 283 3.51 -16.08 1.74
CA LEU A 283 2.65 -16.16 0.55
C LEU A 283 3.18 -17.11 -0.54
N MET A 284 4.51 -17.14 -0.75
CA MET A 284 5.13 -18.02 -1.75
C MET A 284 5.27 -19.48 -1.28
N ASP A 285 5.12 -19.74 0.02
CA ASP A 285 5.21 -21.07 0.63
C ASP A 285 3.84 -21.73 0.83
N LEU A 286 2.74 -20.97 0.60
CA LEU A 286 1.36 -21.37 0.79
C LEU A 286 0.77 -21.97 -0.49
N ASP A 287 0.23 -23.19 -0.42
CA ASP A 287 -0.41 -23.85 -1.56
C ASP A 287 -1.57 -24.76 -1.13
N ASN A 288 -2.29 -25.31 -2.13
CA ASN A 288 -3.33 -26.33 -1.95
C ASN A 288 -4.43 -25.92 -0.94
N PHE A 289 -4.97 -24.71 -1.10
CA PHE A 289 -6.15 -24.28 -0.37
C PHE A 289 -7.34 -25.17 -0.76
N VAL A 290 -8.02 -25.74 0.24
CA VAL A 290 -9.19 -26.61 0.05
C VAL A 290 -10.26 -26.19 1.05
N LEU A 291 -11.40 -25.75 0.52
CA LEU A 291 -12.61 -25.55 1.32
C LEU A 291 -13.22 -26.91 1.65
N GLU A 292 -13.26 -27.23 2.94
CA GLU A 292 -13.97 -28.39 3.46
C GLU A 292 -15.35 -27.88 3.92
N GLU A 293 -16.40 -28.14 3.13
CA GLU A 293 -17.76 -27.75 3.51
C GLU A 293 -18.12 -28.37 4.86
N GLY A 294 -18.48 -27.51 5.82
CA GLY A 294 -18.94 -27.94 7.13
C GLY A 294 -20.29 -28.64 6.99
N GLY A 295 -20.34 -29.93 7.29
CA GLY A 295 -21.58 -30.67 7.49
C GLY A 295 -22.26 -30.32 8.81
#